data_AF-A0A832TWM8-F1
#
_entry.id   AF-A0A832TWM8-F1
#
_cell.length_a   1.000
_cell.length_b   1.000
_cell.length_c   1.000
_cell.angle_alpha   90.00
_cell.angle_beta   90.00
_cell.angle_gamma   90.00
#
_symmetry.space_group_name_H-M   'P 1'
#
loop_
_entity.id
_entity.type
_entity.pdbx_description
1 polymer ?
#
loop_
_entity_poly.entity_id
_entity_poly.type
_entity_poly.pdbx_seq_one_letter_code
_entity_poly.pdbx_strand_id
1 'polypeptide(L)'
;MVAKGDMLYAWASTEEGVKKGECGGAVTALLRHALESKMVDGVLVVKKGADIYDATVEIVTDPADVEKGSGSLHCGTLLLSKILTKYLGGGNGMKLALPVKGCDTMGILELAKREKINLDNLYLIGLNCGGSVSPVDATKMIRERFGTNPDDVVKEEIDKGQFIIVTKDGGHKGISIDELEDEGYGRRTNCRRCLYKVPRQADLACGNWGVIGDK
;
A
#
# COMPACT_ATOMS: atom_id res chain seq x y z
N MET A 1 -2.62 -24.60 14.92
CA MET A 1 -3.43 -24.33 13.71
C MET A 1 -3.92 -22.89 13.82
N VAL A 2 -3.89 -22.14 12.73
CA VAL A 2 -4.40 -20.75 12.67
C VAL A 2 -5.86 -20.80 12.21
N ALA A 3 -6.75 -20.08 12.87
CA ALA A 3 -8.18 -19.99 12.56
C ALA A 3 -8.54 -18.61 11.98
N LYS A 4 -9.70 -18.54 11.31
CA LYS A 4 -10.24 -17.26 10.84
C LYS A 4 -10.51 -16.33 12.02
N GLY A 5 -9.90 -15.15 11.99
CA GLY A 5 -10.01 -14.14 13.03
C GLY A 5 -8.82 -14.11 14.00
N ASP A 6 -7.89 -15.05 13.90
CA ASP A 6 -6.64 -14.99 14.65
C ASP A 6 -5.86 -13.72 14.28
N MET A 7 -5.25 -13.11 15.29
CA MET A 7 -4.37 -11.94 15.14
C MET A 7 -2.97 -12.33 15.59
N LEU A 8 -1.99 -12.01 14.76
CA LEU A 8 -0.60 -12.42 14.95
C LEU A 8 0.32 -11.25 14.61
N TYR A 9 1.46 -11.16 15.28
CA TYR A 9 2.58 -10.34 14.82
C TYR A 9 3.42 -11.14 13.84
N ALA A 10 3.78 -10.51 12.72
CA ALA A 10 4.54 -11.13 11.64
C ALA A 10 5.52 -10.14 11.04
N TRP A 11 6.68 -10.65 10.65
CA TRP A 11 7.75 -9.94 9.96
C TRP A 11 8.43 -10.89 8.96
N ALA A 12 9.15 -10.33 8.00
CA ALA A 12 9.98 -11.07 7.06
C ALA A 12 11.07 -11.83 7.81
N SER A 13 11.38 -13.04 7.36
CA SER A 13 12.41 -13.89 7.99
C SER A 13 13.84 -13.45 7.70
N THR A 14 14.05 -12.50 6.79
CA THR A 14 15.36 -11.99 6.38
C THR A 14 15.54 -10.53 6.79
N GLU A 15 16.75 -10.15 7.21
CA GLU A 15 17.07 -8.76 7.55
C GLU A 15 16.83 -7.81 6.38
N GLU A 16 17.15 -8.23 5.16
CA GLU A 16 16.93 -7.44 3.97
C GLU A 16 15.43 -7.20 3.70
N GLY A 17 14.59 -8.22 3.91
CA GLY A 17 13.14 -8.11 3.80
C GLY A 17 12.55 -7.16 4.85
N VAL A 18 13.09 -7.18 6.07
CA VAL A 18 12.71 -6.22 7.13
C VAL A 18 13.11 -4.80 6.73
N LYS A 19 14.36 -4.58 6.28
CA LYS A 19 14.87 -3.25 5.90
C LYS A 19 14.15 -2.63 4.71
N LYS A 20 13.75 -3.44 3.72
CA LYS A 20 13.04 -2.97 2.51
C LYS A 20 11.54 -2.76 2.74
N GLY A 21 10.97 -3.40 3.75
CA GLY A 21 9.57 -3.24 4.10
C GLY A 21 9.26 -1.83 4.62
N GLU A 22 7.99 -1.41 4.49
CA GLU A 22 7.52 -0.19 5.18
C GLU A 22 7.56 -0.35 6.71
N CYS A 23 7.28 -1.57 7.16
CA CYS A 23 7.37 -2.01 8.55
C CYS A 23 8.18 -3.31 8.54
N GLY A 24 7.77 -4.35 9.26
CA GLY A 24 8.49 -5.63 9.29
C GLY A 24 8.54 -6.44 7.98
N GLY A 25 8.18 -5.92 6.81
CA GLY A 25 8.31 -6.62 5.52
C GLY A 25 7.39 -7.83 5.29
N ALA A 26 6.45 -8.10 6.22
CA ALA A 26 5.62 -9.31 6.17
C ALA A 26 4.79 -9.45 4.89
N VAL A 27 4.20 -8.36 4.39
CA VAL A 27 3.36 -8.40 3.17
C VAL A 27 4.17 -8.79 1.95
N THR A 28 5.34 -8.17 1.75
CA THR A 28 6.25 -8.53 0.65
C THR A 28 6.65 -10.00 0.74
N ALA A 29 6.99 -10.49 1.93
CA ALA A 29 7.35 -11.89 2.15
C ALA A 29 6.20 -12.85 1.83
N LEU A 30 4.96 -12.52 2.24
CA LEU A 30 3.77 -13.32 1.94
C LEU A 30 3.46 -13.36 0.44
N LEU A 31 3.53 -12.21 -0.25
CA LEU A 31 3.32 -12.14 -1.70
C LEU A 31 4.39 -12.94 -2.46
N ARG A 32 5.65 -12.81 -2.05
CA ARG A 32 6.77 -13.59 -2.60
C ARG A 32 6.54 -15.08 -2.42
N HIS A 33 6.17 -15.51 -1.21
CA HIS A 33 5.88 -16.91 -0.92
C HIS A 33 4.70 -17.44 -1.73
N ALA A 34 3.64 -16.64 -1.94
CA ALA A 34 2.50 -17.04 -2.77
C ALA A 34 2.92 -17.37 -4.21
N LEU A 35 3.90 -16.64 -4.75
CA LEU A 35 4.45 -16.87 -6.08
C LEU A 35 5.42 -18.08 -6.10
N GLU A 36 6.33 -18.18 -5.13
CA GLU A 36 7.27 -19.32 -5.00
C GLU A 36 6.56 -20.66 -4.83
N SER A 37 5.48 -20.67 -4.05
CA SER A 37 4.65 -21.86 -3.80
C SER A 37 3.68 -22.17 -4.95
N LYS A 38 3.63 -21.32 -5.99
CA LYS A 38 2.67 -21.41 -7.11
C LYS A 38 1.21 -21.37 -6.64
N MET A 39 0.94 -20.72 -5.51
CA MET A 39 -0.42 -20.43 -5.05
C MET A 39 -1.13 -19.47 -6.00
N VAL A 40 -0.36 -18.58 -6.63
CA VAL A 40 -0.77 -17.63 -7.66
C VAL A 40 0.21 -17.69 -8.84
N ASP A 41 -0.23 -17.22 -10.01
CA ASP A 41 0.57 -17.18 -11.24
C ASP A 41 1.38 -15.87 -11.36
N GLY A 42 0.95 -14.81 -10.65
CA GLY A 42 1.63 -13.53 -10.63
C GLY A 42 1.21 -12.65 -9.45
N VAL A 43 2.00 -11.63 -9.19
CA VAL A 43 1.70 -10.60 -8.18
C VAL A 43 1.56 -9.25 -8.91
N LEU A 44 0.44 -8.55 -8.70
CA LEU A 44 0.32 -7.16 -9.16
C LEU A 44 0.93 -6.26 -8.10
N VAL A 45 2.17 -5.84 -8.32
CA VAL A 45 2.88 -4.93 -7.41
C VAL A 45 2.56 -3.48 -7.73
N VAL A 46 2.49 -2.66 -6.69
CA VAL A 46 2.44 -1.19 -6.81
C VAL A 46 3.85 -0.68 -6.57
N LYS A 47 4.44 0.00 -7.55
CA LYS A 47 5.82 0.48 -7.49
C LYS A 47 5.91 1.97 -7.78
N LYS A 48 7.06 2.56 -7.46
CA LYS A 48 7.35 3.95 -7.78
C LYS A 48 7.22 4.20 -9.29
N GLY A 49 6.53 5.27 -9.65
CA GLY A 49 6.41 5.74 -11.03
C GLY A 49 7.58 6.64 -11.42
N ALA A 50 7.27 7.83 -11.93
CA ALA A 50 8.29 8.83 -12.27
C ALA A 50 9.10 9.28 -11.04
N ASP A 51 8.43 9.46 -9.90
CA ASP A 51 9.01 9.90 -8.63
C ASP A 51 8.27 9.24 -7.45
N ILE A 52 8.58 9.64 -6.21
CA ILE A 52 7.93 9.08 -5.02
C ILE A 52 6.44 9.45 -4.89
N TYR A 53 6.01 10.53 -5.55
CA TYR A 53 4.64 10.99 -5.53
C TYR A 53 3.77 10.26 -6.56
N ASP A 54 4.39 9.62 -7.54
CA ASP A 54 3.74 8.83 -8.58
C ASP A 54 3.85 7.31 -8.31
N ALA A 55 2.78 6.59 -8.65
CA ALA A 55 2.73 5.14 -8.50
C ALA A 55 2.25 4.48 -9.80
N THR A 56 2.91 3.38 -10.15
CA THR A 56 2.55 2.53 -11.28
C THR A 56 2.34 1.10 -10.81
N VAL A 57 1.80 0.25 -11.68
CA VAL A 57 1.61 -1.17 -11.42
C VAL A 57 2.40 -2.03 -12.39
N GLU A 58 2.83 -3.19 -11.94
CA GLU A 58 3.50 -4.21 -12.75
C GLU A 58 3.00 -5.59 -12.31
N ILE A 59 2.77 -6.49 -13.27
CA ILE A 59 2.59 -7.91 -12.94
C ILE A 59 3.96 -8.55 -12.95
N VAL A 60 4.37 -9.09 -11.80
CA VAL A 60 5.62 -9.83 -11.66
C VAL A 60 5.33 -11.32 -11.54
N THR A 61 6.13 -12.13 -12.22
CA THR A 61 6.06 -13.60 -12.21
C THR A 61 7.35 -14.23 -11.69
N ASP A 62 8.40 -13.43 -11.49
CA ASP A 62 9.59 -13.82 -10.73
C ASP A 62 9.41 -13.41 -9.24
N PRO A 63 9.52 -14.35 -8.29
CA PRO A 63 9.52 -14.03 -6.86
C PRO A 63 10.48 -12.93 -6.41
N ALA A 64 11.65 -12.82 -7.04
CA ALA A 64 12.63 -11.77 -6.71
C ALA A 64 12.09 -10.36 -7.05
N ASP A 65 11.25 -10.26 -8.07
CA ASP A 65 10.69 -8.99 -8.54
C ASP A 65 9.54 -8.46 -7.66
N VAL A 66 9.02 -9.27 -6.73
CA VAL A 66 7.99 -8.82 -5.77
C VAL A 66 8.50 -7.66 -4.92
N GLU A 67 9.81 -7.60 -4.66
CA GLU A 67 10.42 -6.55 -3.87
C GLU A 67 10.30 -5.16 -4.52
N LYS A 68 10.10 -5.07 -5.85
CA LYS A 68 9.84 -3.81 -6.57
C LYS A 68 8.63 -3.05 -6.01
N GLY A 69 7.71 -3.75 -5.36
CA GLY A 69 6.52 -3.17 -4.73
C GLY A 69 6.62 -2.93 -3.22
N SER A 70 7.82 -3.02 -2.63
CA SER A 70 8.00 -2.81 -1.19
C SER A 70 7.96 -1.33 -0.82
N GLY A 71 7.56 -1.06 0.44
CA GLY A 71 7.39 0.29 0.95
C GLY A 71 5.99 0.86 0.69
N SER A 72 5.73 2.06 1.20
CA SER A 72 4.46 2.75 0.99
C SER A 72 4.60 3.98 0.10
N LEU A 73 3.62 4.16 -0.78
CA LEU A 73 3.48 5.34 -1.64
C LEU A 73 2.17 6.04 -1.27
N HIS A 74 2.24 6.99 -0.34
CA HIS A 74 1.05 7.65 0.22
C HIS A 74 0.45 8.67 -0.76
N CYS A 75 1.27 9.19 -1.67
CA CYS A 75 0.86 10.06 -2.77
C CYS A 75 0.41 9.29 -4.04
N GLY A 76 0.72 7.99 -4.13
CA GLY A 76 0.36 7.13 -5.26
C GLY A 76 -1.15 6.90 -5.38
N THR A 77 -1.85 7.74 -6.14
CA THR A 77 -3.32 7.64 -6.27
C THR A 77 -3.76 6.63 -7.34
N LEU A 78 -3.73 5.35 -6.99
CA LEU A 78 -4.23 4.25 -7.83
C LEU A 78 -5.47 3.58 -7.23
N LEU A 79 -6.33 3.03 -8.09
CA LEU A 79 -7.47 2.19 -7.71
C LEU A 79 -7.36 0.84 -8.44
N LEU A 80 -6.95 -0.21 -7.72
CA LEU A 80 -6.62 -1.51 -8.31
C LEU A 80 -7.84 -2.24 -8.86
N SER A 81 -9.02 -2.01 -8.30
CA SER A 81 -10.28 -2.55 -8.82
C SER A 81 -10.55 -2.10 -10.27
N LYS A 82 -10.23 -0.83 -10.59
CA LYS A 82 -10.28 -0.29 -11.96
C LYS A 82 -9.20 -0.90 -12.85
N ILE A 83 -7.99 -1.11 -12.33
CA ILE A 83 -6.90 -1.72 -13.08
C ILE A 83 -7.24 -3.15 -13.49
N LEU A 84 -7.71 -3.96 -12.52
CA LEU A 84 -8.12 -5.34 -12.73
C LEU A 84 -9.18 -5.46 -13.83
N THR A 85 -10.21 -4.64 -13.76
CA THR A 85 -11.33 -4.72 -14.73
C THR A 85 -10.98 -4.15 -16.10
N LYS A 86 -10.31 -3.00 -16.16
CA LYS A 86 -10.07 -2.31 -17.43
C LYS A 86 -8.90 -2.93 -18.22
N TYR A 87 -7.90 -3.46 -17.54
CA TYR A 87 -6.65 -3.88 -18.18
C TYR A 87 -6.31 -5.35 -18.00
N LEU A 88 -6.84 -6.02 -16.96
CA LEU A 88 -6.46 -7.41 -16.62
C LEU A 88 -7.63 -8.40 -16.76
N GLY A 89 -8.68 -8.02 -17.49
CA GLY A 89 -9.82 -8.90 -17.80
C GLY A 89 -10.54 -9.45 -16.56
N GLY A 90 -10.46 -8.75 -15.42
CA GLY A 90 -11.08 -9.18 -14.16
C GLY A 90 -10.40 -10.36 -13.47
N GLY A 91 -9.14 -10.67 -13.81
CA GLY A 91 -8.42 -11.82 -13.26
C GLY A 91 -8.73 -13.15 -13.95
N ASN A 92 -9.42 -13.13 -15.11
CA ASN A 92 -9.83 -14.38 -15.79
C ASN A 92 -8.70 -15.08 -16.58
N GLY A 93 -7.54 -14.44 -16.77
CA GLY A 93 -6.42 -15.00 -17.52
C GLY A 93 -5.29 -15.59 -16.68
N MET A 94 -5.24 -15.26 -15.39
CA MET A 94 -4.19 -15.71 -14.46
C MET A 94 -4.63 -15.47 -13.02
N LYS A 95 -4.19 -16.33 -12.10
CA LYS A 95 -4.40 -16.14 -10.66
C LYS A 95 -3.43 -15.10 -10.11
N LEU A 96 -3.94 -14.05 -9.47
CA LEU A 96 -3.15 -12.89 -9.05
C LEU A 96 -3.18 -12.68 -7.54
N ALA A 97 -2.02 -12.42 -6.95
CA ALA A 97 -1.95 -11.81 -5.62
C ALA A 97 -1.83 -10.28 -5.70
N LEU A 98 -2.51 -9.57 -4.81
CA LEU A 98 -2.58 -8.10 -4.81
C LEU A 98 -2.54 -7.53 -3.38
N PRO A 99 -1.70 -6.51 -3.11
CA PRO A 99 -1.86 -5.66 -1.94
C PRO A 99 -3.02 -4.68 -2.17
N VAL A 100 -4.07 -4.72 -1.36
CA VAL A 100 -5.29 -3.93 -1.55
C VAL A 100 -5.57 -3.02 -0.35
N LYS A 101 -5.94 -1.75 -0.61
CA LYS A 101 -6.50 -0.88 0.42
C LYS A 101 -8.01 -1.07 0.52
N GLY A 102 -8.65 -0.54 1.55
CA GLY A 102 -10.10 -0.65 1.72
C GLY A 102 -10.92 -0.23 0.49
N CYS A 103 -10.53 0.84 -0.20
CA CYS A 103 -11.20 1.26 -1.44
C CYS A 103 -11.01 0.29 -2.60
N ASP A 104 -9.85 -0.37 -2.68
CA ASP A 104 -9.58 -1.41 -3.68
C ASP A 104 -10.46 -2.63 -3.41
N THR A 105 -10.47 -3.12 -2.16
CA THR A 105 -11.28 -4.28 -1.73
C THR A 105 -12.77 -4.03 -1.95
N MET A 106 -13.31 -2.87 -1.55
CA MET A 106 -14.71 -2.52 -1.78
C MET A 106 -15.06 -2.54 -3.28
N GLY A 107 -14.20 -1.91 -4.11
CA GLY A 107 -14.42 -1.89 -5.56
C GLY A 107 -14.35 -3.29 -6.17
N ILE A 108 -13.39 -4.12 -5.72
CA ILE A 108 -13.22 -5.49 -6.19
C ILE A 108 -14.48 -6.32 -5.90
N LEU A 109 -14.97 -6.28 -4.66
CA LEU A 109 -16.14 -7.05 -4.23
C LEU A 109 -17.41 -6.63 -4.98
N GLU A 110 -17.61 -5.33 -5.18
CA GLU A 110 -18.76 -4.83 -5.95
C GLU A 110 -18.68 -5.20 -7.43
N LEU A 111 -17.49 -5.18 -8.03
CA LEU A 111 -17.29 -5.60 -9.41
C LEU A 111 -17.42 -7.12 -9.58
N ALA A 112 -17.05 -7.90 -8.57
CA ALA A 112 -17.25 -9.34 -8.55
C ALA A 112 -18.74 -9.72 -8.54
N LYS A 113 -19.57 -9.05 -7.73
CA LYS A 113 -21.04 -9.22 -7.76
C LYS A 113 -21.68 -8.96 -9.13
N ARG A 114 -20.99 -8.23 -10.00
CA ARG A 114 -21.40 -7.89 -11.37
C ARG A 114 -20.69 -8.74 -12.42
N GLU A 115 -20.04 -9.82 -11.99
CA GLU A 115 -19.30 -10.76 -12.84
C GLU A 115 -18.17 -10.08 -13.65
N LYS A 116 -17.67 -8.94 -13.17
CA LYS A 116 -16.54 -8.21 -13.79
C LYS A 116 -15.19 -8.62 -13.23
N ILE A 117 -15.17 -9.28 -12.08
CA ILE A 117 -13.97 -9.83 -11.44
C ILE A 117 -14.28 -11.24 -10.96
N ASN A 118 -13.38 -12.17 -11.24
CA ASN A 118 -13.43 -13.52 -10.67
C ASN A 118 -12.61 -13.57 -9.37
N LEU A 119 -13.27 -13.68 -8.23
CA LEU A 119 -12.60 -13.72 -6.92
C LEU A 119 -11.80 -15.01 -6.69
N ASP A 120 -12.17 -16.13 -7.32
CA ASP A 120 -11.45 -17.40 -7.18
C ASP A 120 -10.02 -17.32 -7.74
N ASN A 121 -9.80 -16.35 -8.65
CA ASN A 121 -8.52 -16.06 -9.26
C ASN A 121 -7.74 -14.95 -8.53
N LEU A 122 -8.20 -14.45 -7.38
CA LEU A 122 -7.51 -13.40 -6.64
C LEU A 122 -7.07 -13.88 -5.25
N TYR A 123 -5.90 -13.44 -4.82
CA TYR A 123 -5.42 -13.53 -3.44
C TYR A 123 -5.14 -12.12 -2.93
N LEU A 124 -5.98 -11.63 -2.03
CA LEU A 124 -6.00 -10.24 -1.58
C LEU A 124 -5.32 -10.12 -0.22
N ILE A 125 -4.20 -9.40 -0.17
CA ILE A 125 -3.60 -8.97 1.10
C ILE A 125 -4.01 -7.53 1.36
N GLY A 126 -4.93 -7.37 2.30
CA GLY A 126 -5.45 -6.09 2.73
C GLY A 126 -4.43 -5.28 3.55
N LEU A 127 -4.25 -4.01 3.22
CA LEU A 127 -3.39 -3.07 3.94
C LEU A 127 -4.23 -2.07 4.74
N ASN A 128 -3.89 -1.86 6.02
CA ASN A 128 -4.44 -0.73 6.77
C ASN A 128 -4.05 0.59 6.08
N CYS A 129 -4.98 1.53 5.97
CA CYS A 129 -4.76 2.77 5.25
C CYS A 129 -5.39 3.96 5.95
N GLY A 130 -4.56 4.92 6.37
CA GLY A 130 -5.01 6.19 6.95
C GLY A 130 -5.62 7.15 5.93
N GLY A 131 -5.21 7.05 4.66
CA GLY A 131 -5.65 7.87 3.54
C GLY A 131 -4.48 8.12 2.56
N SER A 132 -4.78 8.69 1.40
CA SER A 132 -3.77 9.16 0.45
C SER A 132 -3.77 10.68 0.37
N VAL A 133 -2.64 11.22 -0.09
CA VAL A 133 -2.43 12.64 -0.38
C VAL A 133 -2.37 12.79 -1.91
N SER A 134 -2.86 13.90 -2.46
CA SER A 134 -2.69 14.17 -3.90
C SER A 134 -1.22 14.50 -4.18
N PRO A 135 -0.60 14.05 -5.28
CA PRO A 135 0.78 14.42 -5.63
C PRO A 135 0.98 15.95 -5.69
N VAL A 136 0.00 16.67 -6.26
CA VAL A 136 0.04 18.14 -6.35
C VAL A 136 -0.04 18.79 -4.98
N ASP A 137 -0.92 18.29 -4.10
CA ASP A 137 -1.07 18.85 -2.76
C ASP A 137 0.14 18.49 -1.88
N ALA A 138 0.72 17.30 -2.05
CA ALA A 138 1.90 16.85 -1.33
C ALA A 138 3.13 17.69 -1.67
N THR A 139 3.40 17.92 -2.96
CA THR A 139 4.54 18.75 -3.38
C THR A 139 4.40 20.19 -2.89
N LYS A 140 3.19 20.75 -2.93
CA LYS A 140 2.89 22.07 -2.33
C LYS A 140 3.12 22.07 -0.82
N MET A 141 2.54 21.09 -0.12
CA MET A 141 2.68 20.91 1.33
C MET A 141 4.14 20.79 1.76
N ILE A 142 4.94 19.99 1.07
CA ILE A 142 6.37 19.78 1.37
C ILE A 142 7.16 21.08 1.21
N ARG A 143 6.88 21.85 0.15
CA ARG A 143 7.53 23.15 -0.06
C ARG A 143 7.16 24.16 1.03
N GLU A 144 5.87 24.29 1.33
CA GLU A 144 5.37 25.38 2.17
C GLU A 144 5.44 25.08 3.67
N ARG A 145 5.25 23.81 4.07
CA ARG A 145 5.18 23.41 5.49
C ARG A 145 6.46 22.75 6.00
N PHE A 146 7.15 22.01 5.15
CA PHE A 146 8.42 21.38 5.52
C PHE A 146 9.64 22.22 5.14
N GLY A 147 9.45 23.27 4.32
CA GLY A 147 10.53 24.11 3.81
C GLY A 147 11.55 23.31 3.01
N THR A 148 11.10 22.24 2.34
CA THR A 148 11.95 21.27 1.64
C THR A 148 11.62 21.30 0.15
N ASN A 149 12.62 21.16 -0.71
CA ASN A 149 12.37 20.95 -2.13
C ASN A 149 11.78 19.54 -2.33
N PRO A 150 10.58 19.38 -2.93
CA PRO A 150 9.96 18.07 -3.12
C PRO A 150 10.84 17.05 -3.87
N ASP A 151 11.73 17.51 -4.75
CA ASP A 151 12.66 16.66 -5.51
C ASP A 151 13.75 16.02 -4.65
N ASP A 152 13.95 16.52 -3.42
CA ASP A 152 14.93 16.01 -2.46
C ASP A 152 14.34 14.98 -1.50
N VAL A 153 13.05 14.68 -1.59
CA VAL A 153 12.39 13.65 -0.77
C VAL A 153 12.60 12.27 -1.41
N VAL A 154 13.09 11.33 -0.62
CA VAL A 154 13.38 9.95 -1.03
C VAL A 154 12.48 8.91 -0.36
N LYS A 155 11.81 9.27 0.74
CA LYS A 155 10.82 8.42 1.42
C LYS A 155 9.70 9.27 2.03
N GLU A 156 8.48 8.76 1.99
CA GLU A 156 7.33 9.26 2.72
C GLU A 156 6.84 8.21 3.69
N GLU A 157 6.45 8.63 4.88
CA GLU A 157 5.97 7.72 5.92
C GLU A 157 4.81 8.34 6.69
N ILE A 158 3.83 7.52 7.05
CA ILE A 158 2.78 7.90 7.99
C ILE A 158 2.94 7.04 9.24
N ASP A 159 3.40 7.66 10.31
CA ASP A 159 3.58 7.00 11.60
C ASP A 159 3.08 7.88 12.75
N LYS A 160 2.43 7.25 13.74
CA LYS A 160 1.92 7.90 14.97
C LYS A 160 1.17 9.23 14.72
N GLY A 161 0.42 9.32 13.63
CA GLY A 161 -0.38 10.50 13.27
C GLY A 161 0.39 11.62 12.57
N GLN A 162 1.66 11.41 12.23
CA GLN A 162 2.50 12.37 11.52
C GLN A 162 2.68 11.96 10.05
N PHE A 163 2.76 12.97 9.18
CA PHE A 163 3.29 12.82 7.83
C PHE A 163 4.78 13.14 7.88
N ILE A 164 5.60 12.16 7.54
CA ILE A 164 7.06 12.21 7.67
C ILE A 164 7.67 12.16 6.27
N ILE A 165 8.63 13.04 6.02
CA ILE A 165 9.49 13.00 4.84
C ILE A 165 10.93 12.67 5.25
N VAL A 166 11.58 11.87 4.41
CA VAL A 166 13.02 11.61 4.48
C VAL A 166 13.66 12.21 3.24
N THR A 167 14.70 13.02 3.44
CA THR A 167 15.42 13.71 2.36
C THR A 167 16.72 12.99 1.98
N LYS A 168 17.27 13.30 0.80
CA LYS A 168 18.52 12.68 0.28
C LYS A 168 19.71 12.81 1.21
N ASP A 169 19.77 13.87 2.01
CA ASP A 169 20.80 14.14 3.02
C ASP A 169 20.56 13.39 4.34
N GLY A 170 19.53 12.55 4.42
CA GLY A 170 19.15 11.81 5.62
C GLY A 170 18.35 12.64 6.62
N GLY A 171 17.87 13.83 6.24
CA GLY A 171 16.98 14.62 7.08
C GLY A 171 15.64 13.91 7.30
N HIS A 172 15.15 13.92 8.55
CA HIS A 172 13.83 13.43 8.93
C HIS A 172 12.99 14.59 9.45
N LYS A 173 11.86 14.87 8.80
CA LYS A 173 10.91 15.91 9.23
C LYS A 173 9.51 15.34 9.28
N GLY A 174 8.80 15.56 10.40
CA GLY A 174 7.42 15.12 10.60
C GLY A 174 6.53 16.27 11.04
N ILE A 175 5.32 16.35 10.49
CA ILE A 175 4.27 17.29 10.90
C ILE A 175 2.99 16.49 11.18
N SER A 176 2.20 16.91 12.16
CA SER A 176 0.91 16.27 12.45
C SER A 176 -0.01 16.30 11.23
N ILE A 177 -0.65 15.17 10.92
CA ILE A 177 -1.63 15.09 9.84
C ILE A 177 -2.82 16.00 10.12
N ASP A 178 -3.26 16.11 11.37
CA ASP A 178 -4.40 16.94 11.73
C ASP A 178 -4.08 18.44 11.53
N GLU A 179 -2.87 18.88 11.92
CA GLU A 179 -2.40 20.25 11.64
C GLU A 179 -2.33 20.55 10.15
N LEU A 180 -1.80 19.60 9.36
CA LEU A 180 -1.77 19.73 7.90
C LEU A 180 -3.19 19.85 7.34
N GLU A 181 -4.14 19.07 7.84
CA GLU A 181 -5.52 19.08 7.36
C GLU A 181 -6.27 20.37 7.72
N ASP A 182 -6.06 20.91 8.92
CA ASP A 182 -6.64 22.18 9.37
C ASP A 182 -6.16 23.36 8.52
N GLU A 183 -4.93 23.29 8.02
CA GLU A 183 -4.35 24.28 7.11
C GLU A 183 -4.70 24.05 5.62
N GLY A 184 -5.53 23.05 5.33
CA GLY A 184 -6.00 22.76 3.97
C GLY A 184 -5.08 21.83 3.15
N TYR A 185 -4.08 21.21 3.79
CA TYR A 185 -3.22 20.16 3.23
C TYR A 185 -3.70 18.76 3.67
N GLY A 186 -2.82 17.76 3.55
CA GLY A 186 -3.04 16.43 4.11
C GLY A 186 -3.92 15.52 3.23
N ARG A 187 -4.73 14.67 3.86
CA ARG A 187 -5.39 13.57 3.15
C ARG A 187 -6.55 14.07 2.30
N ARG A 188 -6.75 13.40 1.16
CA ARG A 188 -7.89 13.65 0.27
C ARG A 188 -9.21 13.56 1.02
N THR A 189 -10.17 14.43 0.70
CA THR A 189 -11.48 14.51 1.38
C THR A 189 -12.25 13.18 1.41
N ASN A 190 -12.15 12.37 0.35
CA ASN A 190 -12.75 11.04 0.32
C ASN A 190 -12.10 10.06 1.31
N CYS A 191 -10.80 10.20 1.56
CA CYS A 191 -10.06 9.37 2.50
C CYS A 191 -10.41 9.72 3.95
N ARG A 192 -10.61 11.00 4.25
CA ARG A 192 -11.00 11.48 5.60
C ARG A 192 -12.33 10.89 6.08
N ARG A 193 -13.27 10.63 5.17
CA ARG A 193 -14.58 10.00 5.48
C ARG A 193 -14.61 8.47 5.33
N CYS A 194 -13.49 7.83 5.00
CA CYS A 194 -13.48 6.39 4.75
C CYS A 194 -13.69 5.61 6.05
N LEU A 195 -14.67 4.69 6.07
CA LEU A 195 -14.93 3.80 7.20
C LEU A 195 -14.17 2.46 7.11
N TYR A 196 -13.55 2.17 5.96
CA TYR A 196 -12.88 0.90 5.67
C TYR A 196 -11.36 1.05 5.75
N LYS A 197 -10.87 1.46 6.93
CA LYS A 197 -9.44 1.70 7.17
C LYS A 197 -8.63 0.41 7.31
N VAL A 198 -9.26 -0.66 7.77
CA VAL A 198 -8.66 -2.01 7.86
C VAL A 198 -9.52 -2.96 6.99
N PRO A 199 -9.02 -3.38 5.81
CA PRO A 199 -9.77 -4.20 4.85
C PRO A 199 -9.92 -5.66 5.28
N ARG A 200 -10.72 -5.91 6.32
CA ARG A 200 -10.98 -7.27 6.87
C ARG A 200 -11.75 -8.21 5.93
N GLN A 201 -12.18 -7.71 4.78
CA GLN A 201 -12.84 -8.48 3.73
C GLN A 201 -11.85 -9.08 2.71
N ALA A 202 -10.56 -8.72 2.78
CA ALA A 202 -9.50 -9.39 2.05
C ALA A 202 -9.17 -10.76 2.70
N ASP A 203 -8.38 -11.60 2.02
CA ASP A 203 -7.99 -12.93 2.53
C ASP A 203 -7.14 -12.81 3.80
N LEU A 204 -6.24 -11.81 3.82
CA LEU A 204 -5.51 -11.37 5.00
C LEU A 204 -5.69 -9.86 5.19
N ALA A 205 -5.75 -9.40 6.44
CA ALA A 205 -5.69 -7.98 6.76
C ALA A 205 -4.42 -7.70 7.57
N CYS A 206 -3.53 -6.93 6.98
CA CYS A 206 -2.19 -6.62 7.48
C CYS A 206 -2.06 -5.13 7.75
N GLY A 207 -1.19 -4.79 8.69
CA GLY A 207 -0.91 -3.40 9.01
C GLY A 207 -0.03 -3.22 10.24
N ASN A 208 0.35 -1.97 10.48
CA ASN A 208 1.17 -1.57 11.62
C ASN A 208 0.37 -1.06 12.83
N TRP A 209 -0.94 -0.82 12.69
CA TRP A 209 -1.77 -0.33 13.78
C TRP A 209 -1.94 -1.39 14.87
N GLY A 210 -1.52 -1.07 16.10
CA GLY A 210 -1.58 -1.99 17.24
C GLY A 210 -0.36 -2.92 17.37
N VAL A 211 0.68 -2.73 16.55
CA VAL A 211 1.98 -3.37 16.76
C VAL A 211 2.71 -2.65 17.89
N ILE A 212 3.24 -3.43 18.85
CA ILE A 212 3.96 -2.93 20.03
C ILE A 212 5.45 -3.18 19.81
N GLY A 213 6.28 -2.17 20.09
CA GLY A 213 7.74 -2.23 19.95
C GLY A 213 8.27 -1.29 18.86
N ASP A 214 9.59 -1.30 18.68
CA ASP A 214 10.24 -0.58 17.59
C ASP A 214 9.90 -1.23 16.24
N LYS A 215 9.92 -0.43 15.17
CA LYS A 215 9.68 -0.89 13.80
C LYS A 215 10.79 -1.79 13.29
#